data_AF-A0AAA9Z6M3-F1
#
_entry.id   AF-A0AAA9Z6M3-F1
#
_cell.length_a   1.000
_cell.length_b   1.000
_cell.length_c   1.000
_cell.angle_alpha   90.00
_cell.angle_beta   90.00
_cell.angle_gamma   90.00
#
_symmetry.space_group_name_H-M   'P 1'
#
loop_
_entity.id
_entity.type
_entity.pdbx_description
1 polymer ?
#
loop_
_entity_poly.entity_id
_entity_poly.type
_entity_poly.pdbx_seq_one_letter_code
_entity_poly.pdbx_strand_id
1 'polypeptide(L)'
;MTGPADQKFLALNKARLKYCIFFHYLLFFVMLVKLSADILDRLDIFILEIEELQIPQPLWWEYFWCLSVFLSYFGLTAARRNRINDMKKYMVGISTVAFVPLLYCLIYYLNDVSEYISLEKGTELEDTDIFVWQGYPYGLLWYGFVLLALQVHFFSLYFAWNLIKAWRARGTLRKEQ
;
A
#
# COMPACT_ATOMS: atom_id res chain seq x y z
N MET A 1 -12.23 -33.10 -13.05
CA MET A 1 -13.37 -32.21 -13.40
C MET A 1 -13.50 -31.15 -12.31
N THR A 2 -13.47 -29.85 -12.64
CA THR A 2 -13.58 -28.77 -11.63
C THR A 2 -15.05 -28.41 -11.42
N GLY A 3 -15.56 -28.58 -10.21
CA GLY A 3 -16.97 -28.33 -9.92
C GLY A 3 -17.35 -26.85 -10.01
N PRO A 4 -18.66 -26.52 -10.07
CA PRO A 4 -19.15 -25.14 -10.09
C PRO A 4 -18.64 -24.31 -8.89
N ALA A 5 -18.48 -24.95 -7.73
CA ALA A 5 -17.94 -24.34 -6.51
C ALA A 5 -16.49 -23.85 -6.68
N ASP A 6 -15.63 -24.64 -7.32
CA ASP A 6 -14.23 -24.27 -7.56
C ASP A 6 -14.09 -23.09 -8.52
N GLN A 7 -14.97 -23.03 -9.52
CA GLN A 7 -14.99 -21.94 -10.48
C GLN A 7 -15.47 -20.63 -9.82
N LYS A 8 -16.52 -20.70 -9.00
CA LYS A 8 -17.00 -19.56 -8.21
C LYS A 8 -15.94 -19.04 -7.24
N PHE A 9 -15.24 -19.94 -6.53
CA PHE A 9 -14.14 -19.58 -5.63
C PHE A 9 -13.01 -18.84 -6.36
N LEU A 10 -12.56 -19.35 -7.52
CA LEU A 10 -11.53 -18.70 -8.33
C LEU A 10 -11.97 -17.33 -8.83
N ALA A 11 -13.20 -17.23 -9.36
CA ALA A 11 -13.73 -15.97 -9.85
C ALA A 11 -13.79 -14.91 -8.74
N LEU A 12 -14.26 -15.31 -7.55
CA LEU A 12 -14.35 -14.43 -6.39
C LEU A 12 -12.98 -13.94 -5.91
N ASN A 13 -11.99 -14.83 -5.78
CA ASN A 13 -10.65 -14.44 -5.36
C ASN A 13 -9.97 -13.54 -6.40
N LYS A 14 -10.18 -13.77 -7.70
CA LYS A 14 -9.69 -12.86 -8.76
C LYS A 14 -10.33 -11.48 -8.67
N ALA A 15 -11.64 -11.40 -8.44
CA ALA A 15 -12.35 -10.14 -8.30
C ALA A 15 -11.85 -9.37 -7.05
N ARG A 16 -11.72 -10.06 -5.92
CA ARG A 16 -11.20 -9.48 -4.68
C ARG A 16 -9.76 -8.98 -4.80
N LEU A 17 -8.89 -9.75 -5.46
CA LEU A 17 -7.53 -9.29 -5.77
C LEU A 17 -7.54 -8.01 -6.63
N LYS A 18 -8.43 -7.92 -7.63
CA LYS A 18 -8.58 -6.70 -8.44
C LYS A 18 -9.07 -5.52 -7.60
N TYR A 19 -9.97 -5.74 -6.65
CA TYR A 19 -10.39 -4.68 -5.73
C TYR A 19 -9.23 -4.21 -4.84
N CYS A 20 -8.41 -5.12 -4.30
CA CYS A 20 -7.22 -4.72 -3.56
C CYS A 20 -6.27 -3.89 -4.44
N ILE A 21 -6.04 -4.29 -5.69
CA ILE A 21 -5.22 -3.51 -6.64
C ILE A 21 -5.84 -2.14 -6.93
N PHE A 22 -7.16 -2.07 -7.06
CA PHE A 22 -7.88 -0.81 -7.25
C PHE A 22 -7.72 0.13 -6.03
N PHE A 23 -7.90 -0.38 -4.81
CA PHE A 23 -7.67 0.43 -3.59
C PHE A 23 -6.20 0.82 -3.42
N HIS A 24 -5.27 -0.02 -3.86
CA HIS A 24 -3.86 0.34 -3.92
C HIS A 24 -3.63 1.52 -4.89
N TYR A 25 -4.28 1.54 -6.05
CA TYR A 25 -4.23 2.71 -6.95
C TYR A 25 -4.82 3.97 -6.29
N LEU A 26 -5.92 3.86 -5.53
CA LEU A 26 -6.47 5.01 -4.80
C LEU A 26 -5.49 5.56 -3.75
N LEU A 27 -4.87 4.69 -2.96
CA LEU A 27 -3.84 5.09 -1.99
C LEU A 27 -2.60 5.66 -2.67
N PHE A 28 -2.23 5.14 -3.85
CA PHE A 28 -1.18 5.71 -4.69
C PHE A 28 -1.52 7.14 -5.12
N PHE A 29 -2.75 7.42 -5.54
CA PHE A 29 -3.13 8.79 -5.88
C PHE A 29 -3.12 9.73 -4.67
N VAL A 30 -3.51 9.26 -3.48
CA VAL A 30 -3.37 10.04 -2.25
C VAL A 30 -1.89 10.38 -1.98
N MET A 31 -1.00 9.39 -2.07
CA MET A 31 0.44 9.61 -1.95
C MET A 31 0.97 10.55 -3.04
N LEU A 32 0.50 10.41 -4.28
CA LEU A 32 0.93 11.24 -5.41
C LEU A 32 0.50 12.71 -5.24
N VAL A 33 -0.69 12.97 -4.69
CA VAL A 33 -1.13 14.33 -4.32
C VAL A 33 -0.23 14.93 -3.24
N LYS A 34 0.22 14.13 -2.27
CA LYS A 34 1.20 14.61 -1.30
C LYS A 34 2.55 14.91 -1.97
N LEU A 35 3.03 14.00 -2.81
CA LEU A 35 4.31 14.14 -3.53
C LEU A 35 4.27 15.22 -4.61
N SER A 36 3.09 15.68 -5.06
CA SER A 36 3.01 16.66 -6.13
C SER A 36 3.61 18.00 -5.75
N ALA A 37 3.59 18.39 -4.47
CA ALA A 37 4.27 19.61 -4.01
C ALA A 37 5.77 19.58 -4.36
N ASP A 38 6.51 18.58 -3.89
CA ASP A 38 7.93 18.42 -4.22
C ASP A 38 8.19 18.25 -5.73
N ILE A 39 7.29 17.57 -6.46
CA ILE A 39 7.43 17.43 -7.92
C ILE A 39 7.31 18.79 -8.62
N LEU A 40 6.36 19.63 -8.20
CA LEU A 40 6.16 20.97 -8.76
C LEU A 40 7.36 21.87 -8.45
N ASP A 41 7.87 21.82 -7.23
CA ASP A 41 9.06 22.57 -6.80
C ASP A 41 10.28 22.20 -7.68
N ARG A 42 10.49 20.91 -7.93
CA ARG A 42 11.58 20.43 -8.81
C ARG A 42 11.43 20.80 -10.27
N LEU A 43 10.21 21.12 -10.70
CA LEU A 43 9.92 21.61 -12.04
C LEU A 43 9.94 23.14 -12.13
N ASP A 44 10.27 23.84 -11.03
CA ASP A 44 10.25 25.30 -10.92
C ASP A 44 8.84 25.89 -11.17
N ILE A 45 7.80 25.16 -10.74
CA ILE A 45 6.39 25.57 -10.86
C ILE A 45 5.89 26.02 -9.48
N PHE A 46 5.68 27.32 -9.31
CA PHE A 46 5.15 27.89 -8.08
C PHE A 46 3.63 28.01 -8.09
N ILE A 47 2.96 27.42 -7.10
CA ILE A 47 1.52 27.56 -6.86
C ILE A 47 1.33 27.99 -5.41
N LEU A 48 0.89 29.23 -5.20
CA LEU A 48 0.80 29.86 -3.89
C LEU A 48 -0.04 29.03 -2.90
N GLU A 49 -1.18 28.51 -3.36
CA GLU A 49 -2.07 27.72 -2.51
C GLU A 49 -1.40 26.42 -2.02
N ILE A 50 -0.53 25.81 -2.83
CA ILE A 50 0.18 24.58 -2.45
C ILE A 50 1.29 24.89 -1.44
N GLU A 51 1.96 26.03 -1.60
CA GLU A 51 3.02 26.50 -0.70
C GLU A 51 2.47 26.89 0.67
N GLU A 52 1.30 27.53 0.72
CA GLU A 52 0.59 27.86 1.95
C GLU A 52 0.16 26.61 2.74
N LEU A 53 -0.04 25.47 2.08
CA LEU A 53 -0.30 24.19 2.75
C LEU A 53 0.92 23.68 3.53
N GLN A 54 2.13 24.20 3.28
CA GLN A 54 3.38 23.82 3.95
C GLN A 54 3.54 22.30 4.05
N ILE A 55 3.33 21.59 2.94
CA ILE A 55 3.35 20.13 2.89
C ILE A 55 4.75 19.64 3.29
N PRO A 56 4.89 18.73 4.27
CA PRO A 56 6.20 18.27 4.70
C PRO A 56 6.94 17.58 3.55
N GLN A 57 8.23 17.91 3.44
CA GLN A 57 9.11 17.36 2.42
C GLN A 57 9.10 15.83 2.46
N PRO A 58 9.05 15.17 1.30
CA PRO A 58 8.93 13.73 1.25
C PRO A 58 10.21 13.01 1.66
N LEU A 59 10.01 11.95 2.43
CA LEU A 59 11.04 10.98 2.73
C LEU A 59 11.14 9.96 1.59
N TRP A 60 12.32 9.38 1.41
CA TRP A 60 12.58 8.41 0.35
C TRP A 60 11.61 7.22 0.33
N TRP A 61 11.13 6.78 1.50
CA TRP A 61 10.21 5.65 1.61
C TRP A 61 8.89 5.91 0.86
N GLU A 62 8.43 7.16 0.77
CA GLU A 62 7.20 7.53 0.09
C GLU A 62 7.30 7.27 -1.42
N TYR A 63 8.43 7.68 -2.03
CA TYR A 63 8.72 7.37 -3.44
C TYR A 63 8.90 5.87 -3.68
N PHE A 64 9.62 5.18 -2.79
CA PHE A 64 9.79 3.72 -2.92
C PHE A 64 8.45 3.00 -2.83
N TRP A 65 7.55 3.43 -1.94
CA TRP A 65 6.22 2.85 -1.83
C TRP A 65 5.40 3.07 -3.11
N CYS A 66 5.48 4.25 -3.73
CA CYS A 66 4.86 4.53 -5.02
C CYS A 66 5.29 3.57 -6.14
N LEU A 67 6.52 3.06 -6.12
CA LEU A 67 6.98 2.07 -7.12
C LEU A 67 6.21 0.74 -7.04
N SER A 68 5.61 0.42 -5.89
CA SER A 68 4.86 -0.83 -5.71
C SER A 68 3.62 -0.92 -6.61
N VAL A 69 3.11 0.22 -7.09
CA VAL A 69 1.95 0.31 -7.99
C VAL A 69 2.19 -0.41 -9.32
N PHE A 70 3.43 -0.37 -9.81
CA PHE A 70 3.83 -1.02 -11.07
C PHE A 70 3.81 -2.55 -10.99
N LEU A 71 3.94 -3.11 -9.78
CA LEU A 71 3.86 -4.55 -9.56
C LEU A 71 2.48 -5.12 -9.88
N SER A 72 1.44 -4.28 -9.82
CA SER A 72 0.07 -4.63 -10.20
C SER A 72 -0.02 -5.21 -11.62
N TYR A 73 0.91 -4.85 -12.52
CA TYR A 73 1.03 -5.47 -13.84
C TYR A 73 1.16 -7.00 -13.75
N PHE A 74 2.04 -7.50 -12.87
CA PHE A 74 2.24 -8.93 -12.66
C PHE A 74 0.98 -9.57 -12.06
N GLY A 75 0.37 -8.95 -11.06
CA GLY A 75 -0.84 -9.47 -10.40
C GLY A 75 -2.03 -9.58 -11.34
N LEU A 76 -2.32 -8.53 -12.12
CA LEU A 76 -3.42 -8.50 -13.09
C LEU A 76 -3.20 -9.48 -14.24
N THR A 77 -1.97 -9.53 -14.77
CA THR A 77 -1.64 -10.45 -15.87
C THR A 77 -1.69 -11.90 -15.42
N ALA A 78 -1.17 -12.19 -14.23
CA ALA A 78 -1.26 -13.51 -13.61
C ALA A 78 -2.71 -13.93 -13.38
N ALA A 79 -3.56 -13.05 -12.84
CA ALA A 79 -4.97 -13.33 -12.60
C ALA A 79 -5.75 -13.58 -13.91
N ARG A 80 -5.42 -12.87 -14.99
CA ARG A 80 -6.04 -13.08 -16.32
C ARG A 80 -5.65 -14.43 -16.92
N ARG A 81 -4.36 -14.78 -16.87
CA ARG A 81 -3.79 -15.94 -17.57
C ARG A 81 -3.52 -17.17 -16.68
N ASN A 82 -3.90 -17.12 -15.40
CA ASN A 82 -3.58 -18.13 -14.38
C ASN A 82 -2.07 -18.43 -14.27
N ARG A 83 -1.20 -17.42 -14.48
CA ARG A 83 0.26 -17.60 -14.47
C ARG A 83 0.80 -17.59 -13.04
N ILE A 84 1.09 -18.77 -12.49
CA ILE A 84 1.60 -18.95 -11.13
C ILE A 84 2.90 -18.15 -10.89
N ASN A 85 3.84 -18.19 -11.83
CA ASN A 85 5.15 -17.53 -11.65
C ASN A 85 5.02 -16.01 -11.59
N ASP A 86 4.12 -15.42 -12.37
CA ASP A 86 3.86 -13.97 -12.28
C ASP A 86 3.14 -13.60 -11.00
N MET A 87 2.22 -14.45 -10.51
CA MET A 87 1.59 -14.21 -9.21
C MET A 87 2.63 -14.27 -8.08
N LYS A 88 3.62 -15.17 -8.16
CA LYS A 88 4.74 -15.18 -7.21
C LYS A 88 5.58 -13.91 -7.29
N LYS A 89 5.90 -13.42 -8.50
CA LYS A 89 6.61 -12.14 -8.69
C LYS A 89 5.83 -10.98 -8.07
N TYR A 90 4.52 -10.93 -8.29
CA TYR A 90 3.63 -9.96 -7.66
C TYR A 90 3.69 -10.06 -6.13
N MET A 91 3.56 -11.25 -5.57
CA MET A 91 3.61 -11.45 -4.11
C MET A 91 4.95 -11.01 -3.51
N VAL A 92 6.08 -11.45 -4.09
CA VAL A 92 7.42 -11.03 -3.62
C VAL A 92 7.57 -9.52 -3.72
N GLY A 93 7.18 -8.92 -4.86
CA GLY A 93 7.26 -7.48 -5.04
C GLY A 93 6.42 -6.72 -4.02
N ILE A 94 5.18 -7.13 -3.74
CA ILE A 94 4.35 -6.47 -2.72
C ILE A 94 5.00 -6.62 -1.33
N SER A 95 5.46 -7.82 -0.98
CA SER A 95 6.15 -8.09 0.28
C SER A 95 7.42 -7.26 0.48
N THR A 96 8.10 -6.83 -0.58
CA THR A 96 9.31 -6.01 -0.46
C THR A 96 9.04 -4.53 -0.70
N VAL A 97 8.55 -4.16 -1.88
CA VAL A 97 8.43 -2.76 -2.33
C VAL A 97 7.24 -2.04 -1.68
N ALA A 98 6.23 -2.75 -1.21
CA ALA A 98 5.10 -2.14 -0.50
C ALA A 98 5.29 -2.22 1.03
N PHE A 99 5.57 -3.40 1.58
CA PHE A 99 5.65 -3.54 3.05
C PHE A 99 6.90 -2.91 3.68
N VAL A 100 8.08 -2.97 3.06
CA VAL A 100 9.30 -2.43 3.68
C VAL A 100 9.22 -0.92 3.89
N PRO A 101 8.78 -0.09 2.91
CA PRO A 101 8.56 1.34 3.15
C PRO A 101 7.53 1.63 4.25
N LEU A 102 6.46 0.84 4.35
CA LEU A 102 5.45 1.02 5.40
C LEU A 102 6.01 0.69 6.79
N LEU A 103 6.82 -0.37 6.92
CA LEU A 103 7.51 -0.69 8.16
C LEU A 103 8.51 0.39 8.56
N TYR A 104 9.26 0.93 7.58
CA TYR A 104 10.13 2.07 7.82
C TYR A 104 9.34 3.27 8.35
N CYS A 105 8.20 3.61 7.73
CA CYS A 105 7.33 4.69 8.17
C CYS A 105 6.86 4.51 9.63
N LEU A 106 6.43 3.29 10.00
CA LEU A 106 6.02 3.00 11.39
C LEU A 106 7.15 3.23 12.39
N ILE A 107 8.36 2.75 12.09
CA ILE A 107 9.52 2.90 12.96
C ILE A 107 9.95 4.36 13.04
N TYR A 108 9.96 5.06 11.91
CA TYR A 108 10.39 6.46 11.81
C TYR A 108 9.53 7.38 12.69
N TYR A 109 8.19 7.20 12.67
CA TYR A 109 7.26 8.01 13.46
C TYR A 109 6.86 7.38 14.80
N LEU A 110 7.55 6.33 15.25
CA LEU A 110 7.17 5.60 16.47
C LEU A 110 7.22 6.51 17.71
N ASN A 111 8.27 7.32 17.84
CA ASN A 111 8.46 8.20 18.98
C ASN A 111 7.34 9.25 19.04
N ASP A 112 7.14 10.02 17.97
CA ASP A 112 6.06 11.02 17.84
C ASP A 112 4.69 10.45 18.19
N VAL A 113 4.36 9.25 17.67
CA VAL A 113 3.07 8.62 17.92
C VAL A 113 2.97 8.14 19.37
N SER A 114 4.04 7.59 19.94
CA SER A 114 4.05 7.12 21.32
C SER A 114 3.94 8.27 22.33
N GLU A 115 4.60 9.39 22.04
CA GLU A 115 4.53 10.61 22.82
C GLU A 115 3.13 11.19 22.74
N TYR A 116 2.57 11.31 21.53
CA TYR A 116 1.22 11.82 21.32
C TYR A 116 0.15 11.04 22.09
N ILE A 117 0.23 9.70 22.09
CA ILE A 117 -0.74 8.85 22.80
C ILE A 117 -0.58 8.94 24.32
N SER A 118 0.60 9.32 24.80
CA SER A 118 0.94 9.43 26.22
C SER A 118 0.80 10.85 26.77
N LEU A 119 0.37 11.81 25.94
CA LEU A 119 0.22 13.21 26.34
C LEU A 119 -0.74 13.38 27.52
N GLU A 120 -0.31 14.16 28.50
CA GLU A 120 -1.16 14.55 29.61
C GLU A 120 -2.24 15.53 29.14
N LYS A 121 -3.40 15.45 29.78
CA LYS A 121 -4.52 16.32 29.44
C LYS A 121 -4.16 17.77 29.74
N GLY A 122 -4.20 18.62 28.72
CA GLY A 122 -3.89 20.05 28.83
C GLY A 122 -2.50 20.41 28.34
N THR A 123 -1.67 19.45 27.95
CA THR A 123 -0.43 19.72 27.22
C THR A 123 -0.74 20.16 25.80
N GLU A 124 -0.16 21.29 25.37
CA GLU A 124 -0.27 21.77 24.00
C GLU A 124 0.76 21.05 23.11
N LEU A 125 0.39 20.75 21.86
CA LEU A 125 1.29 20.09 20.90
C LEU A 125 2.57 20.91 20.62
N GLU A 126 2.46 22.24 20.73
CA GLU A 126 3.58 23.17 20.53
C GLU A 126 4.66 23.06 21.62
N ASP A 127 4.31 22.50 22.79
CA ASP A 127 5.24 22.28 23.91
C ASP A 127 5.95 20.91 23.84
N THR A 128 5.76 20.16 22.75
CA THR A 128 6.30 18.80 22.57
C THR A 128 7.30 18.74 21.42
N ASP A 129 8.09 17.66 21.36
CA ASP A 129 9.02 17.41 20.24
C ASP A 129 8.31 16.73 19.04
N ILE A 130 6.98 16.57 19.10
CA ILE A 130 6.18 15.92 18.06
C ILE A 130 6.18 16.76 16.78
N PHE A 131 6.45 16.13 15.64
CA PHE A 131 6.33 16.82 14.36
C PHE A 131 4.86 17.05 13.97
N VAL A 132 4.49 18.32 13.77
CA VAL A 132 3.12 18.77 13.47
C VAL A 132 3.00 19.31 12.06
N TRP A 133 1.91 18.96 11.36
CA TRP A 133 1.52 19.55 10.08
C TRP A 133 0.08 20.06 10.17
N GLN A 134 -0.12 21.35 9.90
CA GLN A 134 -1.45 22.01 9.93
C GLN A 134 -2.20 21.78 11.26
N GLY A 135 -1.47 21.77 12.39
CA GLY A 135 -2.04 21.53 13.72
C GLY A 135 -2.31 20.07 14.08
N TYR A 136 -1.95 19.12 13.21
CA TYR A 136 -2.11 17.68 13.46
C TYR A 136 -0.76 16.97 13.63
N PRO A 137 -0.64 15.99 14.54
CA PRO A 137 0.56 15.17 14.68
C PRO A 137 0.80 14.37 13.40
N TYR A 138 1.87 14.69 12.67
CA TYR A 138 2.09 14.18 11.32
C TYR A 138 2.30 12.67 11.30
N GLY A 139 3.01 12.12 12.29
CA GLY A 139 3.21 10.69 12.45
C GLY A 139 1.89 9.91 12.58
N LEU A 140 0.87 10.50 13.21
CA LEU A 140 -0.43 9.86 13.38
C LEU A 140 -1.21 9.80 12.06
N LEU A 141 -1.13 10.85 11.24
CA LEU A 141 -1.70 10.86 9.89
C LEU A 141 -1.08 9.74 9.04
N TRP A 142 0.24 9.55 9.15
CA TRP A 142 0.94 8.46 8.49
C TRP A 142 0.52 7.09 9.01
N TYR A 143 0.35 6.92 10.32
CA TYR A 143 -0.17 5.66 10.89
C TYR A 143 -1.57 5.32 10.34
N GLY A 144 -2.43 6.32 10.15
CA GLY A 144 -3.73 6.16 9.51
C GLY A 144 -3.61 5.64 8.06
N PHE A 145 -2.74 6.26 7.26
CA PHE A 145 -2.44 5.80 5.90
C PHE A 145 -1.87 4.37 5.88
N VAL A 146 -0.87 4.10 6.73
CA VAL A 146 -0.20 2.80 6.81
C VAL A 146 -1.19 1.70 7.19
N LEU A 147 -2.12 1.95 8.11
CA LEU A 147 -3.15 0.99 8.50
C LEU A 147 -3.99 0.55 7.30
N LEU A 148 -4.45 1.50 6.48
CA LEU A 148 -5.21 1.20 5.26
C LEU A 148 -4.35 0.46 4.22
N ALA A 149 -3.12 0.91 4.00
CA ALA A 149 -2.20 0.28 3.06
C ALA A 149 -1.87 -1.17 3.46
N LEU A 150 -1.60 -1.43 4.74
CA LEU A 150 -1.36 -2.77 5.27
C LEU A 150 -2.57 -3.68 5.04
N GLN A 151 -3.79 -3.22 5.31
CA GLN A 151 -5.00 -4.02 5.04
C GLN A 151 -5.08 -4.41 3.56
N VAL A 152 -4.91 -3.43 2.66
CA VAL A 152 -4.94 -3.66 1.20
C VAL A 152 -3.87 -4.69 0.79
N HIS A 153 -2.64 -4.57 1.28
CA HIS A 153 -1.55 -5.46 0.91
C HIS A 153 -1.67 -6.86 1.53
N PHE A 154 -2.10 -6.98 2.79
CA PHE A 154 -2.36 -8.28 3.41
C PHE A 154 -3.46 -9.04 2.66
N PHE A 155 -4.57 -8.38 2.33
CA PHE A 155 -5.61 -9.00 1.51
C PHE A 155 -5.12 -9.34 0.10
N SER A 156 -4.28 -8.51 -0.51
CA SER A 156 -3.66 -8.81 -1.81
C SER A 156 -2.87 -10.12 -1.77
N LEU A 157 -2.00 -10.28 -0.77
CA LEU A 157 -1.21 -11.50 -0.58
C LEU A 157 -2.10 -12.71 -0.28
N TYR A 158 -3.12 -12.55 0.56
CA TYR A 158 -4.07 -13.61 0.89
C TYR A 158 -4.81 -14.13 -0.35
N PHE A 159 -5.39 -13.25 -1.17
CA PHE A 159 -6.10 -13.66 -2.38
C PHE A 159 -5.15 -14.21 -3.44
N ALA A 160 -3.94 -13.65 -3.59
CA ALA A 160 -2.91 -14.17 -4.48
C ALA A 160 -2.49 -15.60 -4.10
N TRP A 161 -2.29 -15.86 -2.80
CA TRP A 161 -1.96 -17.19 -2.28
C TRP A 161 -3.06 -18.22 -2.58
N ASN A 162 -4.32 -17.85 -2.32
CA ASN A 162 -5.47 -18.72 -2.60
C ASN A 162 -5.58 -19.07 -4.10
N LEU A 163 -5.31 -18.11 -4.99
CA LEU A 163 -5.27 -18.36 -6.43
C LEU A 163 -4.15 -19.32 -6.82
N ILE A 164 -2.93 -19.14 -6.29
CA ILE A 164 -1.81 -20.06 -6.54
C ILE A 164 -2.17 -21.48 -6.08
N LYS A 165 -2.71 -21.64 -4.87
CA LYS A 165 -3.11 -22.94 -4.32
C LYS A 165 -4.11 -23.64 -5.24
N ALA A 166 -5.14 -22.93 -5.67
CA ALA A 166 -6.16 -23.47 -6.56
C ALA A 166 -5.63 -23.80 -7.97
N TRP A 167 -4.76 -22.97 -8.54
CA TRP A 167 -4.17 -23.24 -9.86
C TRP A 167 -3.23 -24.45 -9.85
N ARG A 168 -2.47 -24.65 -8.76
CA ARG A 168 -1.61 -25.83 -8.60
C ARG A 168 -2.43 -27.12 -8.52
N ALA A 169 -3.49 -27.12 -7.70
CA ALA A 169 -4.37 -28.29 -7.56
C ALA A 169 -5.00 -28.70 -8.90
N ARG A 170 -5.41 -27.73 -9.74
CA ARG A 170 -5.89 -28.01 -11.10
C ARG A 170 -4.79 -28.54 -12.02
N GLY A 171 -3.57 -28.02 -11.88
CA GLY A 171 -2.41 -28.44 -12.68
C GLY A 171 -1.96 -29.88 -12.39
N THR A 172 -1.99 -30.32 -11.13
CA THR A 172 -1.69 -31.71 -10.73
C THR A 172 -2.76 -32.67 -11.25
N LEU A 173 -4.04 -32.35 -11.08
CA LEU A 173 -5.14 -33.19 -11.58
C LEU A 173 -5.09 -33.39 -13.11
N ARG A 174 -4.60 -32.40 -13.88
CA ARG A 174 -4.44 -32.53 -15.34
C ARG A 174 -3.23 -33.37 -15.76
N LYS A 175 -2.26 -33.61 -14.88
CA LYS A 175 -1.10 -34.48 -15.17
C LYS A 175 -1.38 -35.94 -14.84
N GLU A 176 -2.34 -36.21 -13.97
CA GLU A 176 -2.74 -37.55 -13.53
C GLU A 176 -3.84 -38.17 -14.41
N GLN A 177 -4.45 -37.37 -15.31
CA GLN A 177 -5.40 -37.80 -16.34
C GLN A 177 -4.70 -37.93 -17.69
#